data_AF-A0A382J2K7-F1
#
_entry.id   AF-A0A382J2K7-F1
#
_cell.length_a   1.000
_cell.length_b   1.000
_cell.length_c   1.000
_cell.angle_alpha   90.00
_cell.angle_beta   90.00
_cell.angle_gamma   90.00
#
_symmetry.space_group_name_H-M   'P 1'
#
loop_
_entity.id
_entity.type
_entity.pdbx_description
1 polymer ?
#
loop_
_entity_poly.entity_id
_entity_poly.type
_entity_poly.pdbx_seq_one_letter_code
_entity_poly.pdbx_strand_id
1 'polypeptide(L)'
;MRNKDLLVIVGVLLTSGWVNAQTRSDLSDLTREFVSVDAPVIALTNVIVIDGFGGEPRSGQTIVITDDRITAVGPSSEVEVPNGAEVLELSGHT
;
A
#
# COMPACT_ATOMS: atom_id res chain seq x y z
N MET A 1 25.67 -43.98 -21.05
CA MET A 1 25.19 -42.60 -20.80
C MET A 1 23.79 -42.70 -20.21
N ARG A 2 23.69 -42.95 -18.89
CA ARG A 2 23.38 -41.98 -17.82
C ARG A 2 21.95 -41.42 -17.86
N ASN A 3 21.04 -42.32 -17.54
CA ASN A 3 19.74 -42.18 -16.88
C ASN A 3 19.68 -41.26 -15.63
N LYS A 4 20.76 -40.52 -15.32
CA LYS A 4 20.85 -39.53 -14.23
C LYS A 4 20.59 -38.11 -14.74
N ASP A 5 20.69 -37.89 -16.04
CA ASP A 5 20.66 -36.54 -16.62
C ASP A 5 19.20 -36.09 -16.95
N LEU A 6 18.25 -37.03 -17.04
CA LEU A 6 16.82 -36.73 -17.27
C LEU A 6 16.09 -36.27 -15.99
N LEU A 7 16.63 -36.59 -14.80
CA LEU A 7 16.03 -36.27 -13.51
C LEU A 7 16.35 -34.84 -13.05
N VAL A 8 17.33 -34.18 -13.69
CA VAL A 8 17.76 -32.82 -13.32
C VAL A 8 16.87 -31.75 -13.98
N ILE A 9 16.26 -32.04 -15.13
CA ILE A 9 15.48 -31.04 -15.89
C ILE A 9 14.04 -30.88 -15.34
N VAL A 10 13.47 -31.92 -14.72
CA VAL A 10 12.15 -31.82 -14.06
C VAL A 10 12.22 -31.12 -12.70
N GLY A 11 13.37 -31.10 -12.05
CA GLY A 11 13.56 -30.49 -10.72
C GLY A 11 13.59 -28.95 -10.70
N VAL A 12 13.77 -28.30 -11.85
CA VAL A 12 13.94 -26.83 -11.94
C VAL A 12 12.62 -26.11 -12.28
N LEU A 13 11.60 -26.83 -12.74
CA LEU A 13 10.29 -26.24 -13.10
C LEU A 13 9.32 -26.09 -11.90
N LEU A 14 9.72 -26.48 -10.69
CA LEU A 14 8.91 -26.34 -9.47
C LEU A 14 9.47 -25.31 -8.47
N THR A 15 10.50 -24.54 -8.84
CA THR A 15 11.07 -23.50 -7.96
C THR A 15 10.49 -22.11 -8.24
N SER A 16 9.24 -22.00 -8.67
CA SER A 16 8.43 -20.77 -8.51
C SER A 16 8.02 -20.55 -7.05
N GLY A 17 8.79 -21.09 -6.11
CA GLY A 17 8.71 -20.76 -4.71
C GLY A 17 9.33 -19.39 -4.49
N TRP A 18 8.59 -18.53 -3.79
CA TRP A 18 9.08 -17.34 -3.12
C TRP A 18 9.38 -16.14 -4.03
N VAL A 19 8.41 -15.74 -4.86
CA VAL A 19 8.17 -14.30 -4.98
C VAL A 19 7.38 -13.90 -3.74
N ASN A 20 8.06 -13.77 -2.59
CA ASN A 20 7.53 -12.90 -1.57
C ASN A 20 7.56 -11.52 -2.23
N ALA A 21 6.39 -11.00 -2.61
CA ALA A 21 6.22 -9.55 -2.69
C ALA A 21 6.85 -9.00 -1.42
N GLN A 22 7.84 -8.13 -1.55
CA GLN A 22 8.60 -7.67 -0.39
C GLN A 22 7.61 -7.09 0.62
N THR A 23 7.45 -7.80 1.74
CA THR A 23 6.56 -7.40 2.82
C THR A 23 7.06 -6.06 3.36
N ARG A 24 6.12 -5.17 3.72
CA ARG A 24 6.39 -3.95 4.48
C ARG A 24 7.46 -4.25 5.54
N SER A 25 8.54 -3.47 5.57
CA SER A 25 9.66 -3.67 6.50
C SER A 25 9.12 -3.92 7.91
N ASP A 26 9.54 -5.00 8.57
CA ASP A 26 9.15 -5.30 9.95
C ASP A 26 9.61 -4.16 10.86
N LEU A 27 8.66 -3.33 11.28
CA LEU A 27 8.89 -2.28 12.26
C LEU A 27 9.24 -2.93 13.61
N SER A 28 10.16 -2.32 14.35
CA SER A 28 10.44 -2.75 15.72
C SER A 28 9.20 -2.57 16.61
N ASP A 29 9.09 -3.34 17.69
CA ASP A 29 7.95 -3.26 18.62
C ASP A 29 7.76 -1.84 19.16
N LEU A 30 8.86 -1.16 19.51
CA LEU A 30 8.84 0.25 19.96
C LEU A 30 8.34 1.22 18.89
N THR A 31 8.59 0.93 17.61
CA THR A 31 8.08 1.77 16.51
C THR A 31 6.60 1.51 16.27
N ARG A 32 6.15 0.27 16.41
CA ARG A 32 4.75 -0.13 16.19
C ARG A 32 3.81 0.55 17.19
N GLU A 33 4.29 0.94 18.39
CA GLU A 33 3.53 1.76 19.35
C GLU A 33 3.09 3.14 18.79
N PHE A 34 3.76 3.64 17.76
CA PHE A 34 3.44 4.93 17.12
C PHE A 34 2.68 4.80 15.80
N VAL A 35 2.33 3.58 15.39
CA VAL A 35 1.57 3.33 14.16
C VAL A 35 0.09 3.25 14.50
N SER A 36 -0.69 4.23 14.04
CA SER A 36 -2.15 4.26 14.25
C SER A 36 -2.90 3.35 13.28
N VAL A 37 -2.36 3.14 12.08
CA VAL A 37 -2.99 2.38 11.00
C VAL A 37 -1.93 1.54 10.30
N ASP A 38 -2.13 0.22 10.27
CA ASP A 38 -1.28 -0.72 9.54
C ASP A 38 -2.11 -1.58 8.60
N ALA A 39 -2.38 -1.04 7.41
CA ALA A 39 -3.11 -1.72 6.35
C ALA A 39 -2.39 -1.59 4.99
N PRO A 40 -2.51 -2.58 4.09
CA PRO A 40 -1.90 -2.55 2.76
C PRO A 40 -2.55 -1.49 1.85
N VAL A 41 -3.83 -1.16 2.08
CA VAL A 41 -4.52 -0.08 1.37
C VAL A 41 -5.23 0.78 2.39
N ILE A 42 -5.01 2.10 2.33
CA ILE A 42 -5.61 3.09 3.23
C ILE A 42 -6.28 4.17 2.36
N ALA A 43 -7.49 4.57 2.71
CA ALA A 43 -8.17 5.71 2.13
C ALA A 43 -8.48 6.75 3.21
N LEU A 44 -7.86 7.91 3.10
CA LEU A 44 -8.10 9.06 3.98
C LEU A 44 -9.15 9.94 3.29
N THR A 45 -10.38 10.00 3.80
CA THR A 45 -11.50 10.71 3.15
C THR A 45 -11.80 12.05 3.79
N ASN A 46 -12.32 12.98 2.99
CA ASN A 46 -12.72 14.35 3.36
C ASN A 46 -11.68 15.15 4.15
N VAL A 47 -10.39 14.86 3.91
CA VAL A 47 -9.28 15.56 4.54
C VAL A 47 -8.98 16.89 3.84
N ILE A 48 -8.27 17.78 4.53
CA ILE A 48 -7.69 18.99 3.94
C ILE A 48 -6.26 18.66 3.46
N VAL A 49 -5.95 18.89 2.20
CA VAL A 49 -4.62 18.58 1.62
C VAL A 49 -3.82 19.85 1.41
N ILE A 50 -2.56 19.82 1.87
CA ILE A 50 -1.52 20.81 1.56
C ILE A 50 -0.43 20.09 0.76
N ASP A 51 -0.23 20.48 -0.50
CA ASP A 51 0.66 19.79 -1.45
C ASP A 51 2.13 20.24 -1.40
N GLY A 52 2.46 21.20 -0.54
CA GLY A 52 3.81 21.74 -0.38
C GLY A 52 4.26 22.71 -1.48
N PHE A 53 3.43 22.99 -2.49
CA PHE A 53 3.75 23.96 -3.55
C PHE A 53 3.41 25.42 -3.16
N GLY A 54 2.80 25.63 -1.98
CA GLY A 54 2.43 26.95 -1.47
C GLY A 54 1.11 27.48 -2.01
N GLY A 55 0.32 26.65 -2.69
CA GLY A 55 -1.05 26.97 -3.08
C GLY A 55 -2.03 26.94 -1.90
N GLU A 56 -3.29 27.28 -2.17
CA GLU A 56 -4.35 27.21 -1.16
C GLU A 56 -4.62 25.75 -0.75
N PRO A 57 -4.89 25.49 0.55
CA PRO A 57 -5.29 24.16 1.02
C PRO A 57 -6.57 23.67 0.32
N ARG A 58 -6.60 22.39 -0.04
CA ARG A 58 -7.72 21.75 -0.75
C ARG A 58 -8.54 20.93 0.23
N SER A 59 -9.77 21.35 0.56
CA SER A 59 -10.67 20.61 1.45
C SER A 59 -11.44 19.51 0.72
N GLY A 60 -12.04 18.58 1.49
CA GLY A 60 -12.93 17.55 0.95
C GLY A 60 -12.24 16.60 -0.03
N GLN A 61 -10.97 16.27 0.24
CA GLN A 61 -10.19 15.38 -0.61
C GLN A 61 -10.18 13.95 -0.06
N THR A 62 -10.00 12.99 -0.96
CA THR A 62 -9.61 11.63 -0.62
C THR A 62 -8.18 11.37 -1.08
N ILE A 63 -7.37 10.77 -0.21
CA ILE A 63 -6.03 10.26 -0.53
C ILE A 63 -6.09 8.73 -0.45
N VAL A 64 -5.69 8.04 -1.51
CA VAL A 64 -5.51 6.59 -1.51
C VAL A 64 -4.03 6.26 -1.43
N ILE A 65 -3.68 5.45 -0.44
CA ILE A 65 -2.35 4.92 -0.21
C ILE A 65 -2.41 3.41 -0.43
N THR A 66 -1.56 2.90 -1.31
CA THR A 66 -1.40 1.47 -1.57
C THR A 66 0.05 1.10 -1.30
N ASP A 67 0.25 0.17 -0.38
CA ASP A 67 1.54 -0.27 0.15
C ASP A 67 2.37 0.91 0.71
N ASP A 68 3.30 1.42 -0.09
CA ASP A 68 4.23 2.49 0.23
C ASP A 68 4.03 3.76 -0.61
N ARG A 69 2.96 3.83 -1.43
CA ARG A 69 2.75 4.94 -2.37
C ARG A 69 1.36 5.54 -2.27
N ILE A 70 1.30 6.85 -2.46
CA ILE A 70 0.06 7.55 -2.77
C ILE A 70 -0.29 7.25 -4.24
N THR A 71 -1.43 6.62 -4.48
CA THR A 71 -1.88 6.20 -5.81
C THR A 71 -2.97 7.11 -6.37
N ALA A 72 -3.71 7.82 -5.52
CA ALA A 72 -4.68 8.83 -5.94
C ALA A 72 -4.84 9.96 -4.91
N VAL A 73 -5.08 11.17 -5.41
CA VAL A 73 -5.48 12.34 -4.62
C VAL A 73 -6.49 13.15 -5.44
N GLY A 74 -7.64 13.47 -4.86
CA GLY A 74 -8.68 14.26 -5.55
C GLY A 74 -9.91 14.51 -4.68
N PRO A 75 -10.94 15.20 -5.22
CA PRO A 75 -12.20 15.40 -4.51
C PRO A 75 -12.80 14.07 -4.05
N SER A 76 -13.32 14.00 -2.82
CA SER A 76 -13.85 12.75 -2.27
C SER A 76 -14.99 12.13 -3.10
N SER A 77 -15.72 12.94 -3.85
CA SER A 77 -16.79 12.50 -4.75
C SER A 77 -16.29 11.85 -6.04
N GLU A 78 -15.01 11.98 -6.37
CA GLU A 78 -14.42 11.55 -7.66
C GLU A 78 -13.38 10.44 -7.50
N VAL A 79 -12.76 10.33 -6.31
CA VAL A 79 -11.75 9.29 -6.05
C VAL A 79 -12.42 7.98 -5.68
N GLU A 80 -12.19 6.94 -6.49
CA GLU A 80 -12.61 5.59 -6.17
C GLU A 80 -11.75 5.01 -5.03
N VAL A 81 -12.42 4.53 -3.98
CA VAL A 81 -11.79 3.82 -2.86
C VAL A 81 -11.67 2.34 -3.22
N PRO A 82 -10.45 1.76 -3.26
CA PRO A 82 -10.29 0.34 -3.58
C PRO A 82 -10.97 -0.57 -2.56
N ASN A 83 -11.47 -1.71 -3.03
CA ASN A 83 -12.02 -2.74 -2.14
C ASN A 83 -10.95 -3.21 -1.15
N GLY A 84 -11.34 -3.33 0.13
CA GLY A 84 -10.43 -3.76 1.20
C GLY A 84 -9.53 -2.64 1.75
N ALA A 85 -9.70 -1.39 1.30
CA ALA A 85 -9.06 -0.24 1.93
C ALA A 85 -9.56 -0.05 3.36
N GLU A 86 -8.64 0.27 4.28
CA GLU A 86 -9.01 0.84 5.56
C GLU A 86 -9.38 2.31 5.36
N VAL A 87 -10.65 2.64 5.62
CA VAL A 87 -11.21 3.98 5.35
C VAL A 87 -11.22 4.80 6.62
N LEU A 88 -10.54 5.94 6.60
CA LEU A 88 -10.51 6.91 7.69
C LEU A 88 -11.23 8.17 7.25
N GLU A 89 -12.32 8.51 7.94
CA GLU A 89 -13.01 9.78 7.72
C GLU A 89 -12.40 10.91 8.54
N LEU A 90 -11.86 11.91 7.85
CA LEU A 90 -10.95 12.91 8.42
C LEU A 90 -11.41 14.35 8.18
N SER A 91 -12.72 14.56 8.10
CA SER A 91 -13.32 15.90 8.12
C SER A 91 -12.74 16.75 9.27
N GLY A 92 -12.26 17.95 8.94
CA GLY A 92 -11.64 18.88 9.90
C GLY A 92 -10.17 18.61 10.24
N HIS A 93 -9.56 17.57 9.66
CA HIS A 93 -8.13 17.27 9.79
C HIS A 93 -7.35 17.72 8.54
N THR A 94 -6.04 17.82 8.67
CA THR A 94 -5.09 18.24 7.61
C THR A 94 -3.92 17.28 7.55
#